data_AF-A0A9Q2NKC0-F1
#
_entry.id   AF-A0A9Q2NKC0-F1
#
_cell.length_a   1.000
_cell.length_b   1.000
_cell.length_c   1.000
_cell.angle_alpha   90.00
_cell.angle_beta   90.00
_cell.angle_gamma   90.00
#
_symmetry.space_group_name_H-M   'P 1'
#
loop_
_entity.id
_entity.type
_entity.pdbx_description
1 polymer ?
#
loop_
_entity_poly.entity_id
_entity_poly.type
_entity_poly.pdbx_seq_one_letter_code
_entity_poly.pdbx_strand_id
1 'polypeptide(L)' 'MKDIQRLSEAEILRLAASGVAKVDLMGARGTTLCTMDEIEAMAALIVLAGALPGYPTDAERQPRFAALEASS' A
#
# COMPACT_ATOMS: atom_id res chain seq x y z
N MET A 1 16.87 -7.09 14.07
CA MET A 1 16.16 -6.67 12.86
C MET A 1 14.69 -7.03 13.09
N LYS A 2 13.78 -6.06 13.14
CA LYS A 2 12.36 -6.34 13.38
C LYS A 2 11.85 -7.06 12.13
N ASP A 3 11.26 -8.24 12.26
CA ASP A 3 10.66 -8.94 11.12
C ASP A 3 9.73 -7.97 10.38
N ILE A 4 9.99 -7.77 9.09
CA ILE A 4 9.10 -6.99 8.24
C ILE A 4 7.87 -7.86 8.04
N GLN A 5 6.86 -7.67 8.89
CA GLN A 5 5.57 -8.32 8.72
C GLN A 5 4.96 -7.78 7.42
N ARG A 6 5.01 -8.59 6.36
CA ARG A 6 4.45 -8.23 5.06
C ARG A 6 2.94 -8.39 5.13
N LEU A 7 2.21 -7.35 4.73
CA LEU A 7 0.76 -7.43 4.57
C LEU A 7 0.42 -8.42 3.45
N SER A 8 -0.54 -9.30 3.69
CA SER A 8 -1.16 -10.07 2.63
C SER A 8 -1.99 -9.17 1.71
N GLU A 9 -2.25 -9.63 0.48
CA GLU A 9 -3.10 -8.90 -0.47
C GLU A 9 -4.50 -8.60 0.10
N ALA A 10 -5.09 -9.56 0.82
CA ALA A 10 -6.37 -9.38 1.49
C ALA A 10 -6.33 -8.28 2.57
N GLU A 11 -5.24 -8.21 3.33
CA GLU A 11 -5.04 -7.15 4.33
C GLU A 11 -4.84 -5.79 3.68
N ILE A 12 -4.09 -5.73 2.57
CA ILE A 12 -3.90 -4.51 1.77
C ILE A 12 -5.26 -4.00 1.30
N LEU A 13 -6.08 -4.84 0.67
CA LEU A 13 -7.39 -4.43 0.16
C LEU A 13 -8.31 -3.94 1.30
N ARG A 14 -8.37 -4.68 2.41
CA ARG A 14 -9.22 -4.33 3.55
C ARG A 14 -8.81 -3.00 4.18
N LEU A 15 -7.53 -2.79 4.42
CA LEU A 15 -6.99 -1.58 5.05
C LEU A 15 -7.08 -0.37 4.09
N ALA A 16 -6.75 -0.55 2.82
CA ALA A 16 -6.87 0.50 1.82
C ALA A 16 -8.33 0.96 1.67
N ALA A 17 -9.29 0.03 1.60
CA ALA A 17 -10.71 0.38 1.53
C ALA A 17 -11.18 1.17 2.77
N SER A 18 -10.73 0.78 3.97
CA SER A 18 -11.00 1.52 5.21
C SER A 18 -10.44 2.94 5.16
N GLY A 19 -9.19 3.11 4.73
CA GLY A 19 -8.55 4.41 4.59
C GLY A 19 -9.27 5.30 3.57
N VAL A 20 -9.60 4.77 2.40
CA VAL A 20 -10.35 5.48 1.36
C VAL A 20 -11.72 5.91 1.86
N ALA A 21 -12.46 5.04 2.56
CA ALA A 21 -13.78 5.38 3.10
C ALA A 21 -13.72 6.56 4.08
N LYS A 22 -12.67 6.65 4.91
CA LYS A 22 -12.48 7.81 5.80
C LYS A 22 -12.28 9.10 5.01
N VAL A 23 -11.36 9.07 4.04
CA VAL A 23 -11.04 10.23 3.20
C VAL A 23 -12.27 10.69 2.42
N ASP A 24 -13.00 9.76 1.81
CA ASP A 24 -14.19 10.04 1.00
C ASP A 24 -15.32 10.65 1.84
N LEU A 25 -15.63 10.04 2.99
CA LEU A 25 -16.77 10.49 3.82
C LEU A 25 -16.47 11.73 4.68
N MET A 26 -15.20 12.01 4.98
CA MET A 26 -14.81 13.03 5.97
C MET A 26 -13.77 14.05 5.46
N GLY A 27 -13.32 13.93 4.20
CA GLY A 27 -12.37 14.84 3.57
C GLY A 27 -11.05 14.98 4.33
N ALA A 28 -10.64 16.23 4.58
CA ALA A 28 -9.39 16.56 5.28
C ALA A 28 -9.33 15.91 6.68
N ARG A 29 -10.46 15.85 7.40
CA ARG A 29 -10.51 15.17 8.70
C ARG A 29 -10.30 13.67 8.53
N GLY A 30 -10.91 13.06 7.53
CA GLY A 30 -10.72 11.65 7.19
C GLY A 30 -9.26 11.29 6.97
N THR A 31 -8.55 12.15 6.24
CA THR A 31 -7.10 12.01 5.99
C THR A 31 -6.31 11.95 7.30
N THR A 32 -6.63 12.79 8.29
CA THR A 32 -5.96 12.78 9.60
C THR A 32 -6.28 11.55 10.47
N LEU A 33 -7.34 10.80 10.14
CA LEU A 33 -7.77 9.60 10.86
C LEU A 33 -7.25 8.31 10.24
N CYS A 34 -6.53 8.39 9.12
CA CYS A 34 -5.87 7.23 8.53
C CYS A 34 -4.74 6.75 9.46
N THR A 35 -4.70 5.45 9.72
CA THR A 35 -3.56 4.84 10.42
C THR A 35 -2.38 4.67 9.47
N MET A 36 -1.19 4.45 10.02
CA MET A 36 -0.01 4.14 9.22
C MET A 36 -0.23 2.89 8.34
N ASP A 37 -0.86 1.85 8.89
CA ASP A 37 -1.16 0.63 8.14
C ASP A 37 -2.12 0.87 6.97
N GLU A 38 -3.11 1.75 7.13
CA GLU A 38 -4.01 2.14 6.04
C GLU A 38 -3.29 2.93 4.96
N ILE A 39 -2.39 3.84 5.35
CA ILE A 39 -1.55 4.60 4.41
C ILE A 39 -0.62 3.67 3.63
N GLU A 40 0.03 2.73 4.32
CA GLU A 40 0.91 1.75 3.70
C GLU A 40 0.15 0.82 2.76
N ALA A 41 -1.05 0.38 3.15
CA ALA A 41 -1.91 -0.43 2.30
C ALA A 41 -2.39 0.32 1.05
N MET A 42 -2.79 1.59 1.17
CA MET A 42 -3.14 2.42 0.01
C MET A 42 -1.95 2.59 -0.94
N ALA A 43 -0.74 2.81 -0.42
CA ALA A 43 0.47 2.89 -1.21
C ALA A 43 0.81 1.57 -1.91
N ALA A 44 0.69 0.44 -1.20
CA ALA A 44 0.87 -0.89 -1.76
C ALA A 44 -0.13 -1.16 -2.89
N LEU A 45 -1.38 -0.75 -2.73
CA LEU A 45 -2.42 -0.93 -3.73
C LEU A 45 -2.13 -0.14 -5.02
N ILE A 46 -1.54 1.05 -4.95
CA ILE A 46 -1.10 1.82 -6.13
C ILE A 46 -0.02 1.05 -6.91
N VAL A 47 0.92 0.43 -6.20
CA VAL A 47 1.96 -0.43 -6.81
C VAL A 47 1.31 -1.64 -7.48
N LEU A 48 0.42 -2.36 -6.78
CA LEU A 48 -0.28 -3.54 -7.30
C LEU A 48 -1.17 -3.22 -8.50
N ALA A 49 -1.78 -2.03 -8.52
CA ALA A 49 -2.59 -1.56 -9.65
C ALA A 49 -1.74 -1.15 -10.87
N GLY A 50 -0.41 -1.15 -10.77
CA GLY A 50 0.48 -0.65 -11.83
C GLY A 50 0.34 0.85 -12.07
N ALA A 51 -0.26 1.59 -11.13
CA ALA A 51 -0.58 3.00 -11.28
C ALA A 51 0.59 3.93 -10.90
N LEU A 52 1.73 3.36 -10.47
CA LEU A 52 2.93 4.11 -10.10
C LEU A 52 3.95 4.16 -11.26
N PRO A 53 3.97 5.26 -12.05
CA PRO A 53 4.94 5.39 -13.13
C PRO A 53 6.37 5.46 -12.58
N GLY A 54 7.30 4.71 -13.19
CA GLY A 54 8.71 4.73 -12.83
C GLY A 54 9.02 4.09 -11.47
N TYR A 55 8.17 3.17 -10.99
CA TYR A 55 8.46 2.42 -9.77
C TYR A 55 9.83 1.73 -9.87
N PRO A 56 10.73 1.89 -8.89
CA PRO A 56 12.03 1.25 -8.93
C PRO A 56 11.88 -0.28 -8.97
N THR A 57 12.32 -0.90 -10.06
CA THR A 57 12.41 -2.37 -10.21
C THR A 57 13.79 -2.90 -9.82
N ASP A 58 14.67 -2.04 -9.33
CA ASP A 58 16.02 -2.40 -8.92
C ASP A 58 15.98 -3.26 -7.67
N ALA A 59 16.34 -4.54 -7.81
CA ALA A 59 16.33 -5.52 -6.73
C ALA A 59 17.31 -5.17 -5.58
N GLU A 60 18.33 -4.32 -5.84
CA GLU A 60 19.25 -3.84 -4.80
C GLU A 60 18.64 -2.76 -3.91
N ARG A 61 17.65 -2.01 -4.42
CA ARG A 61 16.85 -1.07 -3.63
C ARG A 61 15.65 -1.81 -3.07
N GLN A 62 15.77 -2.45 -1.90
CA GLN A 62 14.66 -3.16 -1.24
C GLN A 62 13.39 -2.29 -1.18
N PRO A 63 12.42 -2.43 -2.11
CA PRO A 63 11.24 -1.60 -2.08
C PRO A 63 10.37 -2.14 -0.95
N ARG A 64 9.81 -1.24 -0.13
CA ARG A 64 8.95 -1.66 0.99
C ARG A 64 7.74 -2.50 0.53
N PHE A 65 7.31 -2.32 -0.71
CA PHE A 65 6.20 -3.03 -1.33
C PHE A 65 6.78 -3.96 -2.40
N ALA A 66 6.64 -5.28 -2.21
CA ALA A 66 7.23 -6.24 -3.14
C ALA A 66 6.47 -6.22 -4.47
N ALA A 67 7.19 -6.01 -5.58
CA ALA A 67 6.66 -6.34 -6.90
C ALA A 67 6.43 -7.86 -6.98
N LEU A 68 5.26 -8.27 -7.49
CA LEU A 68 5.00 -9.66 -7.83
C LEU A 68 5.96 -10.07 -8.95
N GLU A 69 6.70 -11.15 -8.74
CA GLU A 69 7.37 -11.87 -9.83
C GLU A 69 6.30 -12.22 -10.88
N ALA A 70 6.42 -11.67 -12.08
CA ALA A 70 5.57 -12.07 -13.19
C ALA A 70 5.88 -13.54 -13.50
N SER A 71 4.97 -14.45 -13.10
CA SER A 71 5.06 -15.85 -13.51
C SER A 71 4.98 -15.92 -15.03
N SER A 72 6.07 -16.41 -15.63
CA SER A 72 6.12 -16.86 -17.02
C SER A 72 5.48 -18.24 -17.18
#